data_AF-A0A948MLK6-F1
#
_entry.id   AF-A0A948MLK6-F1
#
_cell.length_a   1.000
_cell.length_b   1.000
_cell.length_c   1.000
_cell.angle_alpha   90.00
_cell.angle_beta   90.00
_cell.angle_gamma   90.00
#
_symmetry.space_group_name_H-M   'P 1'
#
loop_
_entity.id
_entity.type
_entity.pdbx_description
1 polymer ?
#
loop_
_entity_poly.entity_id
_entity_poly.type
_entity_poly.pdbx_seq_one_letter_code
_entity_poly.pdbx_strand_id
1 'polypeptide(L)'
;MRRVVITGIGIVSSIGNTADEVTQSLRDGKSGITAAEDYKEMGFRSHVHGSLKIDLESTIDRKLLRFMGPGAAYNYLAMEQAIAD
;
A
#
# COMPACT_ATOMS: atom_id res chain seq x y z
N MET A 1 18.51 1.68 30.71
CA MET A 1 17.80 1.42 29.43
C MET A 1 17.80 2.69 28.59
N ARG A 2 17.91 2.58 27.26
CA ARG A 2 17.87 3.73 26.34
C ARG A 2 16.42 4.00 25.90
N ARG A 3 16.07 5.26 25.68
CA ARG A 3 14.77 5.66 25.09
C ARG A 3 14.83 5.43 23.58
N VAL A 4 13.71 5.03 22.99
CA VAL A 4 13.54 4.82 21.55
C VAL A 4 12.33 5.62 21.10
N VAL A 5 12.40 6.22 19.91
CA VAL A 5 11.35 7.05 19.32
C VAL A 5 11.16 6.66 17.85
N ILE A 6 10.00 6.99 17.29
CA ILE A 6 9.72 6.90 15.86
C ILE A 6 10.03 8.25 15.23
N THR A 7 10.79 8.26 14.13
CA THR A 7 11.24 9.50 13.46
C THR A 7 10.81 9.61 12.00
N GLY A 8 10.23 8.56 11.44
CA GLY A 8 9.73 8.55 10.06
C GLY A 8 8.71 7.44 9.87
N ILE A 9 7.73 7.69 9.00
CA ILE A 9 6.69 6.74 8.63
C ILE A 9 6.53 6.64 7.11
N GLY A 10 6.09 5.48 6.65
CA GLY A 10 5.75 5.29 5.25
C GLY A 10 4.71 4.20 5.12
N ILE A 11 3.81 4.36 4.15
CA ILE A 11 2.63 3.51 4.04
C ILE A 11 2.14 3.40 2.60
N VAL A 12 1.73 2.20 2.21
CA VAL A 12 0.97 1.94 0.99
C VAL A 12 -0.27 1.15 1.42
N SER A 13 -1.46 1.72 1.22
CA SER A 13 -2.72 1.22 1.76
C SER A 13 -3.89 1.40 0.79
N SER A 14 -4.96 0.63 1.00
CA SER A 14 -6.17 0.69 0.15
C SER A 14 -6.89 2.04 0.23
N ILE A 15 -6.61 2.83 1.27
CA ILE A 15 -7.15 4.17 1.50
C ILE A 15 -6.15 5.29 1.16
N GLY A 16 -4.97 4.98 0.64
CA GLY A 16 -3.96 5.96 0.27
C GLY A 16 -2.56 5.37 0.15
N ASN A 17 -1.76 5.90 -0.76
CA ASN A 17 -0.40 5.45 -1.04
C ASN A 17 0.67 6.28 -0.31
N THR A 18 0.27 7.27 0.50
CA THR A 18 1.15 8.10 1.33
C THR A 18 0.49 8.41 2.68
N ALA A 19 1.26 8.89 3.66
CA ALA A 19 0.73 9.28 4.97
C ALA A 19 -0.35 10.38 4.87
N ASP A 20 -0.20 11.33 3.94
CA ASP A 20 -1.16 12.42 3.73
C ASP A 20 -2.49 11.90 3.15
N GLU A 21 -2.42 11.07 2.11
CA GLU A 21 -3.62 10.47 1.51
C GLU A 21 -4.39 9.61 2.52
N VAL A 22 -3.66 8.81 3.29
CA VAL A 22 -4.25 7.98 4.36
C VAL A 22 -4.89 8.87 5.42
N THR A 23 -4.20 9.91 5.86
CA THR A 23 -4.74 10.87 6.84
C THR A 23 -6.02 11.51 6.33
N GLN A 24 -6.06 11.94 5.07
CA GLN A 24 -7.25 12.54 4.48
C GLN A 24 -8.41 11.53 4.41
N SER A 25 -8.15 10.30 3.93
CA SER A 25 -9.18 9.26 3.88
C SER A 25 -9.73 8.90 5.27
N LEU A 26 -8.89 8.89 6.30
CA LEU A 26 -9.32 8.67 7.69
C LEU A 26 -10.22 9.81 8.18
N ARG A 27 -9.90 11.07 7.88
CA ARG A 27 -10.72 12.23 8.25
C ARG A 27 -12.07 12.23 7.55
N ASP A 28 -12.08 11.83 6.27
CA ASP A 28 -13.28 11.84 5.43
C ASP A 28 -14.12 10.57 5.58
N GLY A 29 -13.63 9.55 6.31
CA GLY A 29 -14.30 8.25 6.41
C GLY A 29 -14.37 7.50 5.06
N LYS A 30 -13.41 7.74 4.18
CA LYS A 30 -13.38 7.17 2.82
C LYS A 30 -12.95 5.70 2.86
N SER A 31 -13.82 4.81 2.41
CA SER A 31 -13.52 3.38 2.30
C SER A 31 -12.55 3.08 1.15
N GLY A 32 -11.62 2.16 1.40
CA GLY A 32 -10.70 1.60 0.40
C GLY A 32 -11.21 0.31 -0.25
N ILE A 33 -12.38 -0.17 0.16
CA ILE A 33 -12.93 -1.45 -0.32
C ILE A 33 -13.58 -1.28 -1.69
N THR A 34 -13.28 -2.22 -2.59
CA THR A 34 -13.82 -2.29 -3.95
C THR A 34 -14.36 -3.68 -4.24
N ALA A 35 -15.18 -3.79 -5.30
CA ALA A 35 -15.56 -5.09 -5.85
C ALA A 35 -14.34 -5.83 -6.42
N ALA A 36 -14.34 -7.15 -6.27
CA ALA A 36 -13.32 -8.09 -6.65
C ALA A 36 -13.87 -9.04 -7.72
N GLU A 37 -13.89 -8.59 -8.98
CA GLU A 37 -14.48 -9.41 -10.06
C GLU A 37 -13.68 -10.70 -10.29
N ASP A 38 -12.36 -10.67 -10.05
CA ASP A 38 -11.49 -11.85 -10.07
C ASP A 38 -11.93 -12.91 -9.05
N TYR A 39 -12.30 -12.50 -7.83
CA TYR A 39 -12.79 -13.43 -6.80
C TYR A 39 -14.12 -14.05 -7.22
N LYS A 40 -14.98 -13.27 -7.87
CA LYS A 40 -16.26 -13.75 -8.39
C LYS A 40 -16.07 -14.75 -9.53
N GLU A 41 -15.17 -14.48 -10.46
CA GLU A 41 -14.80 -15.39 -11.56
C GLU A 41 -14.20 -16.70 -11.03
N MET A 42 -13.42 -16.62 -9.94
CA MET A 42 -12.85 -17.80 -9.24
C MET A 42 -13.88 -18.56 -8.38
N GLY A 43 -15.14 -18.13 -8.34
CA GLY A 43 -16.21 -18.80 -7.59
C GLY A 43 -16.11 -18.62 -6.07
N PHE A 44 -15.43 -17.57 -5.60
CA PHE A 44 -15.31 -17.30 -4.17
C PHE A 44 -16.64 -16.83 -3.59
N ARG A 45 -16.79 -16.99 -2.26
CA ARG A 45 -17.96 -16.48 -1.53
C ARG A 45 -17.89 -14.96 -1.30
N SER A 46 -16.70 -14.41 -1.11
CA SER A 46 -16.48 -12.97 -0.93
C SER A 46 -16.07 -12.34 -2.26
N HIS A 47 -16.70 -11.23 -2.64
CA HIS A 47 -16.43 -10.51 -3.89
C HIS A 47 -15.94 -9.08 -3.63
N VAL A 48 -15.27 -8.85 -2.50
CA VAL A 48 -14.72 -7.53 -2.13
C VAL A 48 -13.32 -7.65 -1.55
N HIS A 49 -12.49 -6.64 -1.78
CA HIS A 49 -11.18 -6.49 -1.16
C HIS A 49 -10.78 -5.01 -1.05
N GLY A 50 -9.78 -4.71 -0.20
CA GLY A 50 -9.10 -3.41 -0.18
C GLY A 50 -7.91 -3.44 -1.14
N SER A 51 -8.12 -3.09 -2.40
CA SER A 51 -7.04 -3.10 -3.39
C SER A 51 -6.07 -1.95 -3.18
N LEU A 52 -4.80 -2.15 -3.55
CA LEU A 52 -3.81 -1.10 -3.68
C LEU A 52 -3.88 -0.52 -5.09
N LYS A 53 -4.11 0.80 -5.18
CA LYS A 53 -4.22 1.52 -6.46
C LYS A 53 -2.86 2.11 -6.80
N ILE A 54 -1.90 1.25 -7.12
CA ILE A 54 -0.52 1.66 -7.40
C ILE A 54 0.04 0.84 -8.55
N ASP A 55 0.71 1.53 -9.49
CA ASP A 55 1.43 0.91 -10.59
C ASP A 55 2.90 0.74 -10.19
N LEU A 56 3.23 -0.48 -9.74
CA LEU A 56 4.57 -0.85 -9.30
C LEU A 56 5.63 -0.73 -10.40
N GLU A 57 5.27 -1.00 -11.66
CA GLU A 57 6.20 -0.99 -12.78
C GLU A 57 6.64 0.44 -13.14
N SER A 58 5.74 1.40 -12.94
CA SER A 58 6.03 2.83 -13.12
C SER A 58 6.81 3.44 -11.95
N THR A 59 6.75 2.82 -10.76
CA THR A 59 7.27 3.41 -9.51
C THR A 59 8.64 2.85 -9.12
N ILE A 60 8.94 1.59 -9.45
CA ILE A 60 10.18 0.92 -9.06
C ILE A 60 11.01 0.56 -10.30
N ASP A 61 12.32 0.81 -10.26
CA ASP A 61 13.23 0.38 -11.33
C ASP A 61 13.13 -1.13 -11.57
N ARG A 62 13.02 -1.51 -12.84
CA ARG A 62 12.81 -2.91 -13.27
C ARG A 62 13.87 -3.88 -12.72
N LYS A 63 15.13 -3.45 -12.53
CA LYS A 63 16.20 -4.32 -12.01
C LYS A 63 16.02 -4.64 -10.52
N LEU A 64 15.38 -3.75 -9.77
CA LEU A 64 14.99 -3.99 -8.38
C LEU A 64 13.71 -4.83 -8.34
N LEU A 65 12.70 -4.44 -9.13
CA LEU A 65 11.39 -5.08 -9.14
C LEU A 65 11.44 -6.58 -9.50
N ARG A 66 12.37 -7.02 -10.35
CA ARG A 66 12.50 -8.44 -10.77
C ARG A 66 12.73 -9.42 -9.61
N PHE A 67 13.14 -8.94 -8.44
CA PHE A 67 13.37 -9.76 -7.25
C PHE A 67 12.25 -9.62 -6.21
N MET A 68 11.21 -8.84 -6.51
CA MET A 68 10.14 -8.49 -5.57
C MET A 68 8.81 -9.04 -6.06
N GLY A 69 8.11 -9.79 -5.20
CA GLY A 69 6.66 -9.97 -5.34
C GLY A 69 5.93 -8.67 -4.99
N PRO A 70 4.62 -8.54 -5.31
CA PRO A 70 3.87 -7.31 -5.07
C PRO A 70 3.95 -6.81 -3.62
N GLY A 71 3.82 -7.71 -2.64
CA GLY A 71 3.97 -7.37 -1.22
C GLY A 71 5.32 -6.77 -0.85
N ALA A 72 6.42 -7.32 -1.41
CA ALA A 72 7.76 -6.80 -1.18
C ALA A 72 7.96 -5.44 -1.85
N ALA A 73 7.38 -5.25 -3.04
CA ALA A 73 7.40 -3.98 -3.75
C ALA A 73 6.64 -2.88 -2.99
N TYR A 74 5.47 -3.18 -2.41
CA TYR A 74 4.75 -2.22 -1.56
C TYR A 74 5.57 -1.83 -0.33
N ASN A 75 6.24 -2.81 0.30
CA ASN A 75 7.09 -2.55 1.46
C ASN A 75 8.32 -1.71 1.09
N TYR A 76 8.91 -1.95 -0.08
CA TYR A 76 10.00 -1.13 -0.59
C TYR A 76 9.61 0.34 -0.70
N LEU A 77 8.44 0.63 -1.29
CA LEU A 77 7.93 1.99 -1.41
C LEU A 77 7.61 2.63 -0.06
N ALA A 78 7.00 1.87 0.86
CA ALA A 78 6.76 2.34 2.21
C ALA A 78 8.07 2.64 2.96
N MET A 79 9.11 1.83 2.74
CA MET A 79 10.43 2.08 3.31
C MET A 79 11.10 3.34 2.72
N GLU A 80 11.00 3.57 1.42
CA GLU A 80 11.51 4.79 0.79
C GLU A 80 10.82 6.05 1.37
N GLN A 81 9.51 6.02 1.56
CA GLN A 81 8.78 7.10 2.24
C GLN A 81 9.28 7.32 3.67
N ALA A 82 9.41 6.26 4.47
CA ALA A 82 9.84 6.36 5.87
C ALA A 82 11.28 6.86 6.05
N ILE A 83 12.14 6.70 5.03
CA ILE A 83 13.51 7.23 5.03
C ILE A 83 13.52 8.72 4.65
N ALA A 84 12.58 9.16 3.83
CA ALA A 84 12.49 10.54 3.35
C ALA A 84 11.73 11.48 4.30
N ASP A 85 10.83 10.94 5.14
CA ASP A 85 10.10 11.63 6.22
C ASP A 85 11.03 12.02 7.38
#